data_AF-A0A6C1SM81-F1
#
_entry.id   AF-A0A6C1SM81-F1
#
_cell.length_a   1.000
_cell.length_b   1.000
_cell.length_c   1.000
_cell.angle_alpha   90.00
_cell.angle_beta   90.00
_cell.angle_gamma   90.00
#
_symmetry.space_group_name_H-M   'P 1'
#
loop_
_entity.id
_entity.type
_entity.pdbx_description
1 polymer ?
#
loop_
_entity_poly.entity_id
_entity_poly.type
_entity_poly.pdbx_seq_one_letter_code
_entity_poly.pdbx_strand_id
1 'polypeptide(L)'
;MKGLTDMVALVVGLVLGLALVAGDAAAEAVKAAQPPSCTRETLGISACFGPRLCACIHDRGGAASGVPAGYRWDCGILRPRCDPAGPPATLDPFRGPFPHAVGIDRSDRRVIVDQDTRTIIRVPDPSGGADPPAGGD
;
A
#
# COMPACT_ATOMS: atom_id res chain seq x y z
N MET A 1 -41.77 42.24 -42.50
CA MET A 1 -41.10 42.18 -41.18
C MET A 1 -41.79 41.18 -40.23
N LYS A 2 -42.42 40.09 -40.73
CA LYS A 2 -43.16 39.11 -39.91
C LYS A 2 -42.43 37.76 -39.75
N GLY A 3 -41.45 37.46 -40.62
CA GLY A 3 -40.70 36.20 -40.58
C GLY A 3 -39.53 36.15 -39.59
N LEU A 4 -39.00 37.30 -39.17
CA LEU A 4 -37.86 37.33 -38.25
C LEU A 4 -38.29 36.94 -36.82
N THR A 5 -39.48 37.36 -36.39
CA THR A 5 -40.04 37.06 -35.07
C THR A 5 -40.43 35.60 -34.93
N ASP A 6 -40.95 34.98 -36.00
CA ASP A 6 -41.27 33.55 -36.05
C ASP A 6 -40.00 32.69 -35.98
N MET A 7 -38.95 33.08 -36.71
CA MET A 7 -37.68 32.37 -36.71
C MET A 7 -37.00 32.40 -35.33
N VAL A 8 -37.08 33.53 -34.62
CA VAL A 8 -36.53 33.67 -33.25
C VAL A 8 -37.30 32.79 -32.27
N ALA A 9 -38.64 32.72 -32.36
CA ALA A 9 -39.44 31.87 -31.48
C ALA A 9 -39.13 30.37 -31.68
N LEU A 10 -38.93 29.95 -32.93
CA LEU A 10 -38.59 28.57 -33.27
C LEU A 10 -37.20 28.18 -32.74
N VAL A 11 -36.21 29.07 -32.89
CA VAL A 11 -34.85 28.85 -32.38
C VAL A 11 -34.82 28.84 -30.86
N VAL A 12 -35.52 29.76 -30.19
CA VAL A 12 -35.59 29.81 -28.72
C VAL A 12 -36.29 28.56 -28.17
N GLY A 13 -37.40 28.12 -28.79
CA GLY A 13 -38.09 26.89 -28.40
C GLY A 13 -37.23 25.63 -28.59
N LEU A 14 -36.46 25.56 -29.68
CA LEU A 14 -35.55 24.44 -29.94
C LEU A 14 -34.40 24.41 -28.91
N VAL A 15 -33.80 25.56 -28.60
CA VAL A 15 -32.71 25.67 -27.63
C VAL A 15 -33.20 25.36 -26.21
N LEU A 16 -34.38 25.84 -25.82
CA LEU A 16 -34.97 25.53 -24.50
C LEU A 16 -35.35 24.04 -24.40
N GLY A 17 -35.87 23.47 -25.47
CA GLY A 17 -36.20 22.04 -25.55
C GLY A 17 -34.97 21.14 -25.42
N LEU A 18 -33.86 21.47 -26.11
CA LEU A 18 -32.62 20.72 -25.98
C LEU A 18 -31.99 20.83 -24.58
N ALA A 19 -32.08 21.99 -23.92
CA ALA A 19 -31.52 22.19 -22.59
C ALA A 19 -32.23 21.36 -21.51
N LEU A 20 -33.55 21.13 -21.65
CA LEU A 20 -34.34 20.35 -20.69
C LEU A 20 -34.11 18.83 -20.80
N VAL A 21 -33.66 18.32 -21.94
CA VAL A 21 -33.40 16.87 -22.14
C VAL A 21 -32.02 16.44 -21.62
N ALA A 22 -31.10 17.38 -21.37
CA ALA A 22 -29.72 17.10 -20.95
C ALA A 22 -29.52 17.02 -19.41
N GLY A 23 -30.56 17.26 -18.61
CA GLY A 23 -30.44 17.41 -17.15
C GLY A 23 -30.42 16.13 -16.31
N ASP A 24 -30.87 15.00 -16.85
CA ASP A 24 -31.18 13.78 -16.06
C ASP A 24 -30.08 12.70 -16.05
N ALA A 25 -28.89 12.97 -16.60
CA ALA A 25 -27.84 11.96 -16.79
C ALA A 25 -26.68 12.03 -15.77
N ALA A 26 -26.83 12.66 -14.61
CA ALA A 26 -25.71 12.86 -13.66
C ALA A 26 -25.99 12.44 -12.21
N ALA A 27 -26.92 11.51 -11.99
CA ALA A 27 -27.17 10.94 -10.67
C ALA A 27 -27.29 9.42 -10.71
N GLU A 28 -26.36 8.74 -11.39
CA GLU A 28 -26.12 7.33 -11.07
C GLU A 28 -25.45 7.26 -9.69
N ALA A 29 -26.27 7.00 -8.68
CA ALA A 29 -25.81 6.56 -7.38
C ALA A 29 -24.91 5.34 -7.60
N VAL A 30 -23.62 5.49 -7.32
CA VAL A 30 -22.65 4.40 -7.28
C VAL A 30 -23.11 3.43 -6.18
N LYS A 31 -23.95 2.46 -6.54
CA LYS A 31 -24.07 1.25 -5.75
C LYS A 31 -22.67 0.66 -5.69
N ALA A 32 -22.14 0.51 -4.48
CA ALA A 32 -20.89 -0.21 -4.25
C ALA A 32 -21.02 -1.60 -4.88
N ALA A 33 -20.53 -1.74 -6.11
CA ALA A 33 -20.47 -3.02 -6.79
C ALA A 33 -19.63 -3.93 -5.90
N GLN A 34 -20.17 -5.10 -5.55
CA GLN A 34 -19.39 -6.07 -4.80
C GLN A 34 -18.11 -6.36 -5.60
N PRO A 35 -16.94 -6.35 -4.95
CA PRO A 35 -15.69 -6.53 -5.66
C PRO A 35 -15.73 -7.86 -6.42
N PRO A 36 -15.31 -7.89 -7.69
CA PRO A 36 -15.31 -9.12 -8.46
C PRO A 36 -14.43 -10.16 -7.79
N SER A 37 -14.80 -11.44 -7.93
CA SER A 37 -13.94 -12.53 -7.49
C SER A 37 -12.61 -12.48 -8.24
N CYS A 38 -11.50 -12.65 -7.51
CA CYS A 38 -10.19 -12.80 -8.13
C CYS A 38 -10.02 -14.27 -8.54
N THR A 39 -10.12 -14.53 -9.83
CA THR A 39 -10.00 -15.84 -10.46
C THR A 39 -8.99 -15.76 -11.59
N ARG A 40 -8.82 -16.86 -12.34
CA ARG A 40 -7.92 -16.87 -13.50
C ARG A 40 -8.39 -15.89 -14.57
N GLU A 41 -9.69 -15.77 -14.77
CA GLU A 41 -10.32 -14.94 -15.80
C GLU A 41 -10.17 -13.45 -15.51
N THR A 42 -10.04 -13.08 -14.23
CA THR A 42 -9.88 -11.69 -13.78
C THR A 42 -8.44 -11.33 -13.42
N LEU A 43 -7.47 -12.21 -13.73
CA LEU A 43 -6.06 -11.98 -13.47
C LEU A 43 -5.58 -10.69 -14.15
N GLY A 44 -4.90 -9.83 -13.38
CA GLY A 44 -4.37 -8.56 -13.86
C GLY A 44 -5.35 -7.39 -13.78
N ILE A 45 -6.63 -7.64 -13.50
CA ILE A 45 -7.60 -6.57 -13.26
C ILE A 45 -7.29 -5.85 -11.94
N SER A 46 -7.52 -4.54 -11.92
CA SER A 46 -7.45 -3.72 -10.71
C SER A 46 -8.81 -3.19 -10.31
N ALA A 47 -9.08 -3.16 -9.00
CA ALA A 47 -10.30 -2.58 -8.45
C ALA A 47 -10.04 -1.91 -7.09
N CYS A 48 -10.93 -1.01 -6.69
CA CYS A 48 -10.83 -0.27 -5.45
C CYS A 48 -11.48 -1.02 -4.30
N PHE A 49 -10.70 -1.28 -3.25
CA PHE A 49 -11.16 -1.89 -2.01
C PHE A 49 -10.92 -0.87 -0.89
N GLY A 50 -11.96 -0.12 -0.55
CA GLY A 50 -11.81 1.08 0.27
C GLY A 50 -10.88 2.10 -0.41
N PRO A 51 -9.86 2.65 0.28
CA PRO A 51 -8.99 3.67 -0.29
C PRO A 51 -7.85 3.09 -1.15
N ARG A 52 -7.72 1.78 -1.32
CA ARG A 52 -6.57 1.13 -1.97
C ARG A 52 -6.95 0.53 -3.32
N LEU A 53 -6.09 0.75 -4.32
CA LEU A 53 -6.20 0.11 -5.63
C LEU A 53 -5.54 -1.27 -5.57
N CYS A 54 -6.35 -2.31 -5.48
CA CYS A 54 -5.87 -3.69 -5.43
C CYS A 54 -5.75 -4.27 -6.84
N ALA A 55 -4.85 -5.24 -7.03
CA ALA A 55 -4.75 -6.00 -8.27
C ALA A 55 -5.00 -7.50 -8.03
N CYS A 56 -5.71 -8.16 -8.94
CA CYS A 56 -5.87 -9.60 -8.90
C CYS A 56 -4.59 -10.26 -9.42
N ILE A 57 -3.92 -11.03 -8.56
CA ILE A 57 -2.66 -11.71 -8.88
C ILE A 57 -2.77 -13.21 -8.62
N HIS A 58 -1.89 -13.99 -9.26
CA HIS A 58 -1.62 -15.36 -8.87
C HIS A 58 -0.39 -15.39 -7.96
N ASP A 59 -0.62 -15.54 -6.66
CA ASP A 59 0.46 -15.74 -5.69
C ASP A 59 0.80 -17.23 -5.61
N ARG A 60 2.10 -17.53 -5.60
CA ARG A 60 2.63 -18.89 -5.54
C ARG A 60 2.55 -19.50 -4.15
N GLY A 61 2.20 -18.71 -3.13
CA GLY A 61 2.20 -19.13 -1.74
C GLY A 61 3.63 -19.42 -1.25
N GLY A 62 3.73 -20.03 -0.09
CA GLY A 62 5.02 -20.38 0.48
C GLY A 62 4.90 -21.27 1.71
N ALA A 63 5.79 -22.25 1.82
CA ALA A 63 5.84 -23.13 2.99
C ALA A 63 6.14 -22.35 4.29
N ALA A 64 6.97 -21.31 4.21
CA ALA A 64 7.33 -20.47 5.36
C ALA A 64 6.14 -19.65 5.90
N SER A 65 5.21 -19.22 5.03
CA SER A 65 4.01 -18.48 5.44
C SER A 65 2.80 -19.38 5.70
N GLY A 66 2.87 -20.66 5.30
CA GLY A 66 1.73 -21.58 5.35
C GLY A 66 0.60 -21.22 4.37
N VAL A 67 0.84 -20.28 3.45
CA VAL A 67 -0.19 -19.80 2.52
C VAL A 67 -0.16 -20.65 1.25
N PRO A 68 -1.31 -21.21 0.81
CA PRO A 68 -1.38 -21.98 -0.43
C PRO A 68 -1.30 -21.08 -1.68
N ALA A 69 -0.85 -21.68 -2.80
CA ALA A 69 -0.89 -21.05 -4.12
C ALA A 69 -2.34 -20.80 -4.60
N GLY A 70 -2.53 -19.84 -5.50
CA GLY A 70 -3.88 -19.41 -5.93
C GLY A 70 -4.03 -17.92 -6.28
N TYR A 71 -5.24 -17.57 -6.72
CA TYR A 71 -5.63 -16.22 -7.12
C TYR A 71 -6.15 -15.42 -5.93
N ARG A 72 -5.67 -14.19 -5.75
CA ARG A 72 -6.13 -13.29 -4.68
C ARG A 72 -5.88 -11.83 -5.01
N TRP A 73 -6.59 -10.96 -4.30
CA TRP A 73 -6.38 -9.51 -4.37
C TRP A 73 -5.13 -9.10 -3.60
N ASP A 74 -4.15 -8.52 -4.30
CA ASP A 74 -3.01 -7.83 -3.71
C ASP A 74 -3.36 -6.36 -3.46
N CYS A 75 -3.59 -6.06 -2.18
CA CYS A 75 -3.85 -4.73 -1.65
C CYS A 75 -2.67 -4.21 -0.81
N GLY A 76 -1.45 -4.68 -1.07
CA GLY A 76 -0.26 -4.38 -0.26
C GLY A 76 0.00 -2.88 -0.09
N ILE A 77 0.79 -2.52 0.92
CA ILE A 77 1.05 -1.12 1.29
C ILE A 77 1.64 -0.27 0.15
N LEU A 78 2.34 -0.92 -0.78
CA LEU A 78 2.96 -0.30 -1.96
C LEU A 78 1.94 -0.03 -3.09
N ARG A 79 0.72 -0.54 -3.00
CA ARG A 79 -0.35 -0.23 -3.95
C ARG A 79 -0.82 1.22 -3.77
N PRO A 80 -1.09 1.94 -4.86
CA PRO A 80 -1.53 3.32 -4.78
C PRO A 80 -2.93 3.42 -4.15
N ARG A 81 -3.30 4.64 -3.76
CA ARG A 81 -4.68 4.94 -3.37
C ARG A 81 -5.55 5.05 -4.61
N CYS A 82 -6.85 4.80 -4.44
CA CYS A 82 -7.84 5.01 -5.48
C CYS A 82 -8.11 6.49 -5.74
N ASP A 83 -8.04 7.30 -4.68
CA ASP A 83 -8.14 8.75 -4.78
C ASP A 83 -6.72 9.35 -4.87
N PRO A 84 -6.39 10.04 -5.97
CA PRO A 84 -5.10 10.70 -6.14
C PRO A 84 -4.92 11.93 -5.25
N ALA A 85 -5.96 12.44 -4.59
CA ALA A 85 -5.90 13.64 -3.74
C ALA A 85 -5.28 13.42 -2.35
N GLY A 86 -5.02 12.17 -1.95
CA GLY A 86 -4.33 11.87 -0.71
C GLY A 86 -2.84 12.24 -0.77
N PRO A 87 -2.20 12.57 0.37
CA PRO A 87 -0.75 12.78 0.38
C PRO A 87 -0.05 11.52 -0.18
N PRO A 88 0.93 11.68 -1.09
CA PRO A 88 1.65 10.55 -1.65
C PRO A 88 2.34 9.77 -0.53
N ALA A 89 2.69 8.50 -0.78
CA ALA A 89 3.59 7.79 0.11
C ALA A 89 4.94 8.54 0.14
N THR A 90 5.17 9.32 1.19
CA THR A 90 6.40 10.09 1.38
C THR A 90 7.45 9.18 2.02
N LEU A 91 8.70 9.30 1.56
CA LEU A 91 9.87 8.78 2.27
C LEU A 91 10.34 9.85 3.23
N ASP A 92 9.46 10.28 4.16
CA ASP A 92 9.89 11.24 5.16
C ASP A 92 11.07 10.63 5.93
N PRO A 93 12.21 11.34 6.03
CA PRO A 93 13.36 10.82 6.75
C PRO A 93 12.95 10.59 8.21
N PHE A 94 13.27 9.40 8.72
CA PHE A 94 13.01 9.03 10.11
C PHE A 94 13.67 10.06 11.04
N ARG A 95 12.86 10.77 11.84
CA ARG A 95 13.32 11.83 12.76
C ARG A 95 13.45 11.37 14.21
N GLY A 96 13.22 10.09 14.49
CA GLY A 96 13.35 9.52 15.84
C GLY A 96 14.79 9.09 16.15
N PRO A 97 15.11 8.80 17.42
CA PRO A 97 16.34 8.09 17.75
C PRO A 97 16.31 6.71 17.08
N PHE A 98 17.43 6.30 16.49
CA PHE A 98 17.55 4.96 15.92
C PHE A 98 17.33 3.91 17.03
N PRO A 99 16.59 2.82 16.75
CA PRO A 99 16.41 1.75 17.72
C PRO A 99 17.75 1.09 18.04
N HIS A 100 17.84 0.49 19.23
CA HIS A 100 18.97 -0.37 19.62
C HIS A 100 19.19 -1.45 18.56
N ALA A 101 20.31 -1.40 17.85
CA ALA A 101 20.68 -2.42 16.89
C ALA A 101 21.50 -3.51 17.59
N VAL A 102 21.17 -4.77 17.33
CA VAL A 102 21.97 -5.92 17.78
C VAL A 102 22.83 -6.38 16.60
N GLY A 103 24.16 -6.25 16.76
CA GLY A 103 25.12 -6.78 15.81
C GLY A 103 25.54 -8.21 16.19
N ILE A 104 25.40 -9.16 15.27
CA ILE A 104 25.97 -10.50 15.42
C ILE A 104 27.24 -10.56 14.57
N ASP A 105 28.39 -10.33 15.20
CA ASP A 105 29.69 -10.55 14.55
C ASP A 105 30.07 -12.03 14.67
N ARG A 106 30.07 -12.73 13.52
CA ARG A 106 30.41 -14.16 13.46
C ARG A 106 31.91 -14.43 13.55
N SER A 107 32.74 -13.41 13.41
CA SER A 107 34.20 -13.51 13.47
C SER A 107 34.67 -13.77 14.89
N ASP A 108 33.96 -13.23 15.88
CA ASP A 108 34.38 -13.19 17.29
C ASP A 108 33.46 -13.96 18.24
N ARG A 109 32.48 -14.74 17.76
CA ARG A 109 31.46 -15.45 18.57
C ARG A 109 30.85 -14.60 19.70
N ARG A 110 30.74 -13.29 19.50
CA ARG A 110 30.25 -12.34 20.51
C ARG A 110 29.02 -11.61 19.99
N VAL A 111 28.05 -11.41 20.88
CA VAL A 111 26.91 -10.53 20.64
C VAL A 111 27.24 -9.20 21.31
N ILE A 112 27.42 -8.16 20.52
CA ILE A 112 27.68 -6.81 21.02
C ILE A 112 26.35 -6.06 20.98
N VAL A 113 25.90 -5.60 22.16
CA VAL A 113 24.78 -4.67 22.31
C VAL A 113 25.39 -3.33 22.71
N ASP A 114 25.68 -2.47 21.73
CA ASP A 114 26.35 -1.18 21.95
C ASP A 114 25.35 -0.04 21.85
N GLN A 115 25.39 0.89 22.81
CA GLN A 115 24.60 2.14 22.84
C GLN A 115 25.24 3.33 23.57
N ASP A 116 26.19 3.13 24.50
CA ASP A 116 27.01 4.17 25.19
C ASP A 116 27.65 3.60 26.47
N THR A 117 27.38 2.33 26.81
CA THR A 117 28.01 1.63 27.93
C THR A 117 28.46 0.27 27.44
N ARG A 118 29.77 0.02 27.48
CA ARG A 118 30.38 -1.26 27.11
C ARG A 118 30.00 -2.34 28.14
N THR A 119 28.77 -2.82 28.11
CA THR A 119 28.40 -4.04 28.82
C THR A 119 28.59 -5.21 27.86
N ILE A 120 29.77 -5.81 27.91
CA ILE A 120 30.08 -7.03 27.17
C ILE A 120 29.51 -8.20 27.96
N ILE A 121 28.41 -8.79 27.49
CA ILE A 121 27.92 -10.06 28.04
C ILE A 121 28.76 -11.17 27.40
N ARG A 122 29.74 -11.70 28.14
CA ARG A 122 30.47 -12.90 27.73
C ARG A 122 29.52 -14.08 27.80
N VAL A 123 29.27 -14.72 26.66
CA VAL A 123 28.63 -16.03 26.65
C VAL A 123 29.69 -17.05 27.09
N PRO A 124 29.47 -17.83 28.16
CA PRO A 124 30.40 -18.85 28.58
C PRO A 124 30.64 -19.84 27.44
N ASP A 125 31.91 -20.14 27.16
CA ASP A 125 32.28 -21.16 26.20
C ASP A 125 31.70 -22.51 26.66
N PRO A 126 30.87 -23.21 25.84
CA PRO A 126 30.36 -24.53 26.19
C PRO A 126 31.48 -25.59 26.32
N SER A 127 32.73 -25.28 25.91
CA SER A 127 33.87 -26.18 25.97
C SER A 127 34.55 -26.27 27.35
N GLY A 128 34.20 -25.42 28.33
CA GLY A 128 34.71 -25.51 29.71
C GLY A 128 36.21 -25.19 29.89
N GLY A 129 36.81 -24.41 28.98
CA GLY A 129 38.18 -23.93 29.13
C GLY A 129 38.26 -22.80 30.17
N ALA A 130 39.10 -22.95 31.19
CA ALA A 130 39.32 -21.92 32.21
C ALA A 130 40.01 -20.69 31.61
N ASP A 131 39.41 -19.50 31.80
CA ASP A 131 40.03 -18.22 31.43
C ASP A 131 41.30 -17.98 32.28
N PRO A 132 42.42 -17.52 31.69
CA PRO A 132 43.58 -17.06 32.46
C PRO A 132 43.26 -15.76 33.22
N PRO A 133 43.89 -15.53 34.40
CA PRO A 133 43.62 -14.34 35.20
C PRO A 133 44.03 -13.07 34.46
N ALA A 134 43.15 -12.08 34.48
CA ALA A 134 43.42 -10.75 33.96
C ALA A 134 44.54 -10.08 34.76
N GLY A 135 45.69 -9.86 34.13
CA GLY A 135 46.75 -8.99 34.65
C GLY A 135 46.26 -7.53 34.60
N GLY A 136 46.33 -6.85 35.74
CA GLY A 136 46.08 -5.42 35.85
C GLY A 136 47.40 -4.66 35.88
N ASP A 137 47.44 -3.55 35.13
CA ASP A 137 48.35 -2.43 35.28
C ASP A 137 47.53 -1.14 35.44
#